data_AF-A0AAD7MFX6-F1
#
_entry.id   AF-A0AAD7MFX6-F1
#
_cell.length_a   1.000
_cell.length_b   1.000
_cell.length_c   1.000
_cell.angle_alpha   90.00
_cell.angle_beta   90.00
_cell.angle_gamma   90.00
#
_symmetry.space_group_name_H-M   'P 1'
#
loop_
_entity.id
_entity.type
_entity.pdbx_description
1 polymer ?
#
loop_
_entity_poly.entity_id
_entity_poly.type
_entity_poly.pdbx_seq_one_letter_code
_entity_poly.pdbx_strand_id
1 'polypeptide(L)'
;MNPLRTTTSPVIDWDVNDALPSPLSIEQLGQCLLWQIKRLAFDNIKKLEHLRQAFKDCPEVDAILVHLTSQYLLPAMHEDELSIEGTIRVYLQILRNLGLTDDDLKAHGLMFNDGDLLTDSLVDKSAHRNSGGTGSERTLGKAKLVVARQSLAEKATPWKPSHELLQMSLAAHVKDGFRIHCGSEDLDTWALSATMEDLDVVVERVYRKLFTTEALDKLRALPHRDITHENVVLLNRDALYYIKFVSAIKKGDIGRVINVLQVWMVMMRTPKTMPKYADAIFETLRRIDRYDPVLKKFFLHNWLVNLTGRPYSFKEVDLLQEHQNFWAKIIYNAKGSNRSWNWLSMITVCIFTLRDTMRTVQNTG
;
A
#
# COMPACT_ATOMS: atom_id res chain seq x y z
N MET A 1 -36.09 -10.93 -6.28
CA MET A 1 -35.16 -10.98 -7.43
C MET A 1 -34.28 -9.75 -7.34
N ASN A 2 -32.95 -9.92 -7.32
CA ASN A 2 -32.06 -8.77 -7.48
C ASN A 2 -32.28 -8.16 -8.88
N PRO A 3 -32.22 -6.83 -9.01
CA PRO A 3 -32.44 -6.17 -10.30
C PRO A 3 -31.43 -6.66 -11.35
N LEU A 4 -31.90 -6.79 -12.60
CA LEU A 4 -31.05 -7.14 -13.74
C LEU A 4 -29.97 -6.06 -13.93
N ARG A 5 -28.69 -6.46 -13.86
CA ARG A 5 -27.55 -5.57 -14.10
C ARG A 5 -27.50 -5.26 -15.61
N THR A 6 -27.61 -3.98 -16.00
CA THR A 6 -27.67 -3.54 -17.42
C THR A 6 -26.34 -3.02 -17.97
N THR A 7 -25.28 -2.97 -17.15
CA THR A 7 -23.95 -2.45 -17.52
C THR A 7 -22.82 -3.29 -16.91
N THR A 8 -21.71 -3.41 -17.65
CA THR A 8 -20.44 -4.01 -17.17
C THR A 8 -19.59 -3.04 -16.37
N SER A 9 -19.83 -1.73 -16.49
CA SER A 9 -19.15 -0.75 -15.64
C SER A 9 -19.61 -0.93 -14.18
N PRO A 10 -18.69 -0.84 -13.21
CA PRO A 10 -19.10 -0.79 -11.81
C PRO A 10 -19.97 0.45 -11.61
N VAL A 11 -21.20 0.25 -11.13
CA VAL A 11 -22.10 1.36 -10.76
C VAL A 11 -21.65 1.84 -9.39
N ILE A 12 -20.67 2.74 -9.40
CA ILE A 12 -20.23 3.43 -8.21
C ILE A 12 -21.04 4.72 -8.16
N ASP A 13 -22.10 4.75 -7.36
CA ASP A 13 -22.72 6.00 -6.90
C ASP A 13 -21.74 6.82 -6.04
N TRP A 14 -21.23 7.94 -6.57
CA TRP A 14 -20.28 8.79 -5.85
C TRP A 14 -20.64 10.26 -6.02
N ASP A 15 -20.36 11.06 -5.01
CA ASP A 15 -20.58 12.51 -5.02
C ASP A 15 -19.25 13.30 -5.16
N VAL A 16 -19.28 14.62 -5.27
CA VAL A 16 -18.02 15.39 -5.37
C VAL A 16 -17.21 15.36 -4.07
N ASN A 17 -17.86 15.22 -2.91
CA ASN A 17 -17.18 15.11 -1.62
C ASN A 17 -16.38 13.81 -1.52
N ASP A 18 -16.82 12.79 -2.25
CA ASP A 18 -16.16 11.51 -2.37
C ASP A 18 -14.85 11.55 -3.17
N ALA A 19 -14.63 12.59 -3.97
CA ALA A 19 -13.41 12.74 -4.75
C ALA A 19 -12.21 13.24 -3.92
N LEU A 20 -12.43 13.66 -2.68
CA LEU A 20 -11.40 14.24 -1.83
C LEU A 20 -11.32 13.51 -0.48
N PRO A 21 -10.15 13.50 0.18
CA PRO A 21 -10.03 12.98 1.53
C PRO A 21 -10.94 13.75 2.50
N SER A 22 -11.53 13.06 3.48
CA SER A 22 -12.37 13.70 4.50
C SER A 22 -11.56 14.69 5.35
N PRO A 23 -12.16 15.76 5.90
CA PRO A 23 -11.45 16.70 6.78
C PRO A 23 -10.76 16.00 7.96
N LEU A 24 -11.41 14.99 8.55
CA LEU A 24 -10.84 14.18 9.63
C LEU A 24 -9.61 13.40 9.16
N SER A 25 -9.68 12.76 7.99
CA SER A 25 -8.53 12.03 7.41
C SER A 25 -7.35 12.95 7.13
N ILE A 26 -7.60 14.17 6.65
CA ILE A 26 -6.57 15.20 6.40
C ILE A 26 -5.92 15.62 7.72
N GLU A 27 -6.72 15.89 8.75
CA GLU A 27 -6.21 16.28 10.08
C GLU A 27 -5.34 15.17 10.68
N GLN A 28 -5.84 13.93 10.69
CA GLN A 28 -5.11 12.76 11.18
C GLN A 28 -3.80 12.55 10.41
N LEU A 29 -3.83 12.69 9.08
CA LEU A 29 -2.63 12.58 8.26
C LEU A 29 -1.64 13.71 8.57
N GLY A 30 -2.11 14.94 8.70
CA GLY A 30 -1.29 16.09 9.09
C GLY A 30 -0.54 15.84 10.39
N GLN A 31 -1.26 15.41 11.44
CA GLN A 31 -0.65 15.03 12.73
C GLN A 31 0.38 13.91 12.57
N CYS A 32 0.08 12.89 11.74
CA CYS A 32 1.00 11.81 11.45
C CYS A 32 2.28 12.25 10.69
N LEU A 33 2.18 13.23 9.80
CA LEU A 33 3.31 13.79 9.04
C LEU A 33 4.22 14.64 9.94
N LEU A 34 3.63 15.49 10.79
CA LEU A 34 4.37 16.26 11.79
C LEU A 34 5.10 15.33 12.77
N TRP A 35 4.40 14.28 13.25
CA TRP A 35 5.03 13.24 14.06
C TRP A 35 6.19 12.56 13.34
N GLN A 36 6.07 12.30 12.03
CA GLN A 36 7.12 11.66 11.24
C GLN A 36 8.36 12.56 11.10
N ILE A 37 8.18 13.87 10.92
CA ILE A 37 9.28 14.85 10.94
C ILE A 37 9.94 14.89 12.32
N LYS A 38 9.14 14.96 13.39
CA LYS A 38 9.65 14.94 14.77
C LYS A 38 10.47 13.68 15.06
N ARG A 39 9.99 12.51 14.64
CA ARG A 39 10.73 11.25 14.74
C ARG A 39 12.08 11.32 14.01
N LEU A 40 12.08 11.80 12.76
CA LEU A 40 13.33 11.92 11.99
C LEU A 40 14.30 12.91 12.64
N ALA A 41 13.82 13.98 13.26
CA ALA A 41 14.64 14.91 14.03
C ALA A 41 15.28 14.20 15.24
N PHE A 42 14.50 13.46 16.04
CA PHE A 42 15.03 12.67 17.17
C PHE A 42 16.09 11.65 16.75
N ASP A 43 15.92 11.01 15.60
CA ASP A 43 16.83 9.99 15.12
C ASP A 43 18.14 10.57 14.55
N ASN A 44 18.18 11.87 14.18
CA ASN A 44 19.30 12.49 13.46
C ASN A 44 19.94 13.71 14.16
N ILE A 45 19.30 14.25 15.20
CA ILE A 45 19.78 15.37 16.02
C ILE A 45 19.96 14.85 17.45
N LYS A 46 21.13 14.28 17.74
CA LYS A 46 21.43 13.61 19.02
C LYS A 46 21.21 14.51 20.24
N LYS A 47 21.33 15.83 20.07
CA LYS A 47 21.16 16.81 21.15
C LYS A 47 19.70 16.98 21.59
N LEU A 48 18.72 16.42 20.88
CA LEU A 48 17.31 16.37 21.29
C LEU A 48 16.99 15.19 22.22
N GLU A 49 17.95 14.32 22.56
CA GLU A 49 17.71 13.08 23.28
C GLU A 49 17.04 13.28 24.65
N HIS A 50 17.29 14.41 25.33
CA HIS A 50 16.64 14.76 26.60
C HIS A 50 15.12 14.92 26.46
N LEU A 51 14.61 15.21 25.27
CA LEU A 51 13.17 15.31 24.99
C LEU A 51 12.54 13.96 24.58
N ARG A 52 13.34 12.91 24.35
CA ARG A 52 12.85 11.63 23.81
C ARG A 52 11.84 10.96 24.76
N GLN A 53 11.95 11.15 26.07
CA GLN A 53 11.00 10.60 27.04
C GLN A 53 9.58 11.17 26.89
N ALA A 54 9.46 12.43 26.46
CA ALA A 54 8.18 13.09 26.21
C ALA A 54 7.63 12.84 24.79
N PHE A 55 8.39 12.14 23.93
CA PHE A 55 7.97 11.81 22.58
C PHE A 55 6.95 10.67 22.58
N LYS A 56 5.70 11.00 22.31
CA LYS A 56 4.59 10.04 22.26
C LYS A 56 4.55 9.29 20.92
N ASP A 57 3.89 8.14 20.94
CA ASP A 57 3.58 7.40 19.73
C ASP A 57 2.70 8.22 18.78
N CYS A 58 2.79 7.87 17.49
CA CYS A 58 1.95 8.46 16.46
C CYS A 58 0.46 8.21 16.80
N PRO A 59 -0.48 9.15 16.51
CA PRO A 59 -1.91 8.93 16.73
C PRO A 59 -2.44 7.76 15.90
N GLU A 60 -3.06 6.77 16.52
CA GLU A 60 -3.60 5.57 15.84
C GLU A 60 -4.94 5.89 15.15
N VAL A 61 -5.20 5.24 14.00
CA VAL A 61 -6.45 5.44 13.24
C VAL A 61 -7.25 4.14 13.20
N ASP A 62 -6.66 3.07 12.67
CA ASP A 62 -7.24 1.72 12.72
C ASP A 62 -6.09 0.71 12.82
N ALA A 63 -5.66 0.46 14.06
CA ALA A 63 -4.54 -0.42 14.35
C ALA A 63 -4.98 -1.88 14.45
N ILE A 64 -4.31 -2.74 13.69
CA ILE A 64 -4.45 -4.20 13.78
C ILE A 64 -3.65 -4.67 14.98
N LEU A 65 -4.29 -5.47 15.84
CA LEU A 65 -3.62 -6.07 16.99
C LEU A 65 -2.43 -6.92 16.53
N VAL A 66 -1.29 -6.79 17.20
CA VAL A 66 -0.11 -7.62 16.91
C VAL A 66 -0.47 -9.10 17.11
N HIS A 67 -0.37 -9.87 16.04
CA HIS A 67 -0.65 -11.30 16.03
C HIS A 67 0.29 -12.01 15.05
N LEU A 68 0.38 -13.33 15.15
CA LEU A 68 0.98 -14.16 14.10
C LEU A 68 -0.12 -14.53 13.11
N THR A 69 -0.02 -14.08 11.86
CA THR A 69 -1.02 -14.37 10.83
C THR A 69 -0.97 -15.85 10.46
N SER A 70 -2.09 -16.54 10.67
CA SER A 70 -2.31 -17.91 10.20
C SER A 70 -2.34 -17.93 8.67
N GLN A 71 -1.74 -18.95 8.07
CA GLN A 71 -1.64 -19.08 6.62
C GLN A 71 -2.27 -20.39 6.18
N TYR A 72 -3.19 -20.30 5.21
CA TYR A 72 -3.89 -21.43 4.63
C TYR A 72 -3.59 -21.46 3.14
N LEU A 73 -2.51 -22.15 2.78
CA LEU A 73 -2.03 -22.20 1.41
C LEU A 73 -2.87 -23.16 0.59
N LEU A 74 -3.27 -22.72 -0.59
CA LEU A 74 -3.90 -23.59 -1.58
C LEU A 74 -2.83 -24.20 -2.50
N PRO A 75 -3.02 -25.45 -2.96
CA PRO A 75 -2.15 -26.04 -3.96
C PRO A 75 -2.16 -25.21 -5.26
N ALA A 76 -1.00 -25.10 -5.90
CA ALA A 76 -0.91 -24.55 -7.25
C ALA A 76 -1.85 -25.30 -8.20
N MET A 77 -2.54 -24.55 -9.05
CA MET A 77 -3.53 -25.06 -9.98
C MET A 77 -3.00 -24.96 -11.41
N HIS A 78 -3.25 -25.99 -12.21
CA HIS A 78 -3.00 -25.95 -13.65
C HIS A 78 -4.26 -25.47 -14.38
N GLU A 79 -4.67 -24.24 -14.07
CA GLU A 79 -5.81 -23.59 -14.71
C GLU A 79 -5.36 -22.29 -15.36
N ASP A 80 -5.85 -22.04 -16.56
CA ASP A 80 -5.55 -20.81 -17.31
C ASP A 80 -6.62 -19.75 -17.02
N GLU A 81 -6.22 -18.66 -16.36
CA GLU A 81 -7.11 -17.56 -15.96
C GLU A 81 -7.33 -16.51 -17.07
N LEU A 82 -6.83 -16.73 -18.29
CA LEU A 82 -6.97 -15.76 -19.39
C LEU A 82 -8.40 -15.67 -19.96
N SER A 83 -9.30 -16.56 -19.56
CA SER A 83 -10.68 -16.67 -20.08
C SER A 83 -11.71 -16.74 -18.95
N ILE A 84 -12.96 -16.34 -19.25
CA ILE A 84 -14.08 -16.40 -18.29
C ILE A 84 -14.26 -17.82 -17.73
N GLU A 85 -14.25 -18.84 -18.60
CA GLU A 85 -14.41 -20.24 -18.20
C GLU A 85 -13.24 -20.71 -17.34
N GLY A 86 -12.02 -20.27 -17.66
CA GLY A 86 -10.82 -20.55 -16.89
C GLY A 86 -10.87 -19.95 -15.49
N THR A 87 -11.23 -18.67 -15.39
CA THR A 87 -11.47 -17.99 -14.11
C THR A 87 -12.52 -18.73 -13.28
N ILE A 88 -13.66 -19.14 -13.86
CA ILE A 88 -14.67 -19.94 -13.16
C ILE A 88 -14.09 -21.26 -12.64
N ARG A 89 -13.28 -21.97 -13.44
CA ARG A 89 -12.62 -23.20 -12.99
C ARG A 89 -11.68 -22.98 -11.82
N VAL A 90 -10.94 -21.86 -11.79
CA VAL A 90 -10.10 -21.47 -10.65
C VAL A 90 -10.95 -21.34 -9.38
N TYR A 91 -12.06 -20.59 -9.40
CA TYR A 91 -12.94 -20.48 -8.23
C TYR A 91 -13.49 -21.82 -7.78
N LEU A 92 -14.02 -22.62 -8.71
CA LEU A 92 -14.55 -23.94 -8.38
C LEU A 92 -13.46 -24.84 -7.74
N GLN A 93 -12.22 -24.74 -8.21
CA GLN A 93 -11.11 -25.49 -7.64
C GLN A 93 -10.74 -24.97 -6.24
N ILE A 94 -10.75 -23.65 -6.01
CA ILE A 94 -10.57 -23.06 -4.67
C ILE A 94 -11.63 -23.61 -3.71
N LEU A 95 -12.91 -23.57 -4.11
CA LEU A 95 -14.04 -24.04 -3.30
C LEU A 95 -13.93 -25.52 -2.94
N ARG A 96 -13.59 -26.36 -3.93
CA ARG A 96 -13.34 -27.80 -3.71
C ARG A 96 -12.18 -28.03 -2.74
N ASN A 97 -11.09 -27.28 -2.87
CA ASN A 97 -9.94 -27.40 -1.98
C ASN A 97 -10.28 -26.97 -0.54
N LEU A 98 -11.21 -26.03 -0.38
CA LEU A 98 -11.74 -25.61 0.92
C LEU A 98 -12.81 -26.57 1.48
N GLY A 99 -13.24 -27.57 0.70
CA GLY A 99 -14.32 -28.49 1.06
C GLY A 99 -15.70 -27.84 1.10
N LEU A 100 -15.86 -26.67 0.46
CA LEU A 100 -17.13 -25.94 0.43
C LEU A 100 -18.08 -26.57 -0.59
N THR A 101 -19.29 -26.89 -0.14
CA THR A 101 -20.38 -27.33 -1.01
C THR A 101 -21.18 -26.15 -1.55
N ASP A 102 -22.01 -26.40 -2.56
CA ASP A 102 -22.94 -25.39 -3.09
C ASP A 102 -23.94 -24.90 -2.02
N ASP A 103 -24.28 -25.75 -1.05
CA ASP A 103 -25.18 -25.39 0.04
C ASP A 103 -24.45 -24.56 1.11
N ASP A 104 -23.18 -24.86 1.39
CA ASP A 104 -22.33 -24.00 2.24
C ASP A 104 -22.18 -22.61 1.62
N LEU A 105 -22.05 -22.52 0.29
CA LEU A 105 -21.97 -21.25 -0.43
C LEU A 105 -23.27 -20.44 -0.33
N LYS A 106 -24.42 -21.11 -0.52
CA LYS A 106 -25.73 -20.46 -0.32
C LYS A 106 -25.92 -20.00 1.12
N ALA A 107 -25.43 -20.77 2.09
CA ALA A 107 -25.51 -20.44 3.51
C ALA A 107 -24.55 -19.29 3.91
N HIS A 108 -23.32 -19.29 3.37
CA HIS A 108 -22.32 -18.24 3.62
C HIS A 108 -22.69 -16.90 3.00
N GLY A 109 -23.37 -16.91 1.85
CA GLY A 109 -23.81 -15.70 1.17
C GLY A 109 -22.67 -14.95 0.46
N LEU A 110 -22.15 -13.89 1.08
CA LEU A 110 -21.14 -13.00 0.47
C LEU A 110 -19.76 -13.67 0.44
N MET A 111 -19.23 -13.87 -0.77
CA MET A 111 -17.82 -14.20 -0.98
C MET A 111 -17.05 -12.97 -1.44
N PHE A 112 -15.98 -12.64 -0.73
CA PHE A 112 -15.01 -11.68 -1.24
C PHE A 112 -14.29 -12.30 -2.40
N ASN A 113 -14.25 -11.54 -3.48
CA ASN A 113 -13.41 -11.84 -4.59
C ASN A 113 -12.51 -10.64 -4.85
N ASP A 114 -11.21 -10.88 -4.80
CA ASP A 114 -10.18 -9.89 -5.05
C ASP A 114 -9.07 -10.60 -5.84
N GLY A 115 -8.64 -9.97 -6.92
CA GLY A 115 -7.69 -10.54 -7.87
C GLY A 115 -6.95 -9.43 -8.60
N ASP A 116 -6.15 -9.80 -9.60
CA ASP A 116 -5.59 -8.77 -10.46
C ASP A 116 -6.71 -8.12 -11.32
N LEU A 117 -6.41 -6.99 -11.96
CA LEU A 117 -7.39 -6.26 -12.79
C LEU A 117 -8.00 -7.13 -13.91
N LEU A 118 -7.31 -8.19 -14.35
CA LEU A 118 -7.82 -9.11 -15.36
C LEU A 118 -8.84 -10.07 -14.72
N THR A 119 -8.50 -10.68 -13.58
CA THR A 119 -9.38 -11.55 -12.79
C THR A 119 -10.70 -10.84 -12.50
N ASP A 120 -10.63 -9.63 -11.92
CA ASP A 120 -11.81 -8.84 -11.57
C ASP A 120 -12.69 -8.56 -12.79
N SER A 121 -12.06 -8.19 -13.91
CA SER A 121 -12.78 -7.92 -15.17
C SER A 121 -13.47 -9.17 -15.71
N LEU A 122 -12.90 -10.36 -15.54
CA LEU A 122 -13.46 -11.62 -16.01
C LEU A 122 -14.60 -12.11 -15.11
N VAL A 123 -14.46 -11.93 -13.79
CA VAL A 123 -15.51 -12.20 -12.80
C VAL A 123 -16.73 -11.31 -13.04
N ASP A 124 -16.52 -10.01 -13.26
CA ASP A 124 -17.63 -9.11 -13.57
C ASP A 124 -18.40 -9.53 -14.84
N LYS A 125 -17.68 -10.03 -15.84
CA LYS A 125 -18.28 -10.55 -17.09
C LYS A 125 -19.02 -11.87 -16.88
N SER A 126 -18.53 -12.76 -16.01
CA SER A 126 -19.19 -14.04 -15.74
C SER A 126 -20.53 -13.83 -15.03
N ALA A 127 -20.60 -12.91 -14.07
CA ALA A 127 -21.84 -12.55 -13.37
C ALA A 127 -22.93 -12.01 -14.32
N HIS A 128 -22.53 -11.35 -15.40
CA HIS A 128 -23.45 -10.82 -16.42
C HIS A 128 -24.07 -11.93 -17.30
N ARG A 129 -23.31 -12.99 -17.57
CA ARG A 129 -23.75 -14.11 -18.42
C ARG A 129 -24.93 -14.89 -17.81
N ASN A 130 -24.97 -14.96 -16.47
CA ASN A 130 -26.04 -15.61 -15.71
C ASN A 130 -27.31 -14.74 -15.53
N SER A 131 -27.26 -13.45 -15.88
CA SER A 131 -28.39 -12.52 -15.76
C SER A 131 -29.15 -12.27 -17.07
N GLY A 132 -28.91 -13.06 -18.13
CA GLY A 132 -29.74 -13.07 -19.35
C GLY A 132 -29.69 -11.80 -20.21
N GLY A 133 -28.73 -10.90 -19.97
CA GLY A 133 -28.58 -9.66 -20.74
C GLY A 133 -27.89 -9.89 -22.09
N THR A 134 -28.64 -9.72 -23.19
CA THR A 134 -28.07 -9.51 -24.53
C THR A 134 -27.70 -8.03 -24.67
N GLY A 135 -26.40 -7.71 -24.62
CA GLY A 135 -25.91 -6.33 -24.74
C GLY A 135 -24.54 -6.25 -25.39
N SER A 136 -24.45 -5.43 -26.44
CA SER A 136 -23.37 -5.37 -27.43
C SER A 136 -21.98 -5.02 -26.91
N GLU A 137 -20.99 -5.57 -27.60
CA GLU A 137 -19.58 -5.15 -27.61
C GLU A 137 -19.42 -3.63 -27.70
N ARG A 138 -18.94 -3.01 -26.62
CA ARG A 138 -18.09 -1.82 -26.69
C ARG A 138 -16.85 -2.08 -25.85
N THR A 139 -15.97 -2.88 -26.43
CA THR A 139 -14.64 -3.20 -25.93
C THR A 139 -13.81 -1.92 -25.93
N LEU A 140 -13.62 -1.30 -24.76
CA LEU A 140 -12.51 -0.38 -24.57
C LEU A 140 -11.24 -1.22 -24.70
N GLY A 141 -10.55 -1.02 -25.83
CA GLY A 141 -9.42 -1.81 -26.27
C GLY A 141 -8.41 -2.07 -25.16
N LYS A 142 -8.14 -3.35 -24.92
CA LYS A 142 -6.99 -3.82 -24.16
C LYS A 142 -5.72 -3.38 -24.89
N ALA A 143 -5.20 -2.19 -24.57
CA ALA A 143 -3.81 -1.85 -24.81
C ALA A 143 -2.99 -2.40 -23.65
N LYS A 144 -2.05 -3.30 -23.97
CA LYS A 144 -1.07 -3.91 -23.06
C LYS A 144 -0.51 -2.86 -22.09
N LEU A 145 -0.65 -3.14 -20.80
CA LEU A 145 -0.03 -2.37 -19.73
C LEU A 145 1.45 -2.78 -19.66
N VAL A 146 2.30 -2.03 -20.35
CA VAL A 146 3.73 -1.95 -20.02
C VAL A 146 3.86 -0.86 -18.96
N VAL A 147 4.54 -1.23 -17.89
CA VAL A 147 4.99 -0.37 -16.80
C VAL A 147 5.64 0.90 -17.36
N ALA A 148 5.31 2.03 -16.71
CA ALA A 148 6.10 3.25 -16.55
C ALA A 148 5.58 4.53 -17.20
N ARG A 149 5.72 5.58 -16.38
CA ARG A 149 5.93 6.97 -16.76
C ARG A 149 6.79 7.06 -18.02
N GLN A 150 6.41 7.98 -18.90
CA GLN A 150 7.08 8.29 -20.15
C GLN A 150 8.60 8.45 -19.93
N SER A 151 9.38 7.74 -20.75
CA SER A 151 10.85 7.55 -20.72
C SER A 151 11.41 6.60 -19.64
N LEU A 152 11.06 5.31 -19.71
CA LEU A 152 11.96 4.23 -19.34
C LEU A 152 12.34 3.43 -20.60
N ALA A 153 13.09 4.07 -21.50
CA ALA A 153 14.08 3.33 -22.28
C ALA A 153 15.24 2.86 -21.39
N GLU A 154 15.27 3.33 -20.14
CA GLU A 154 16.19 2.94 -19.08
C GLU A 154 15.47 2.04 -18.07
N LYS A 155 16.15 1.03 -17.54
CA LYS A 155 15.58 0.07 -16.58
C LYS A 155 14.96 0.79 -15.37
N ALA A 156 13.81 0.31 -14.90
CA ALA A 156 13.21 0.80 -13.66
C ALA A 156 14.25 0.78 -12.52
N THR A 157 14.31 1.87 -11.75
CA THR A 157 15.29 2.00 -10.67
C THR A 157 15.08 0.87 -9.65
N PRO A 158 16.14 0.16 -9.23
CA PRO A 158 16.02 -0.90 -8.25
C PRO A 158 15.33 -0.40 -6.97
N TRP A 159 14.29 -1.12 -6.53
CA TRP A 159 13.45 -0.68 -5.40
C TRP A 159 14.25 -0.48 -4.11
N LYS A 160 15.12 -1.44 -3.76
CA LYS A 160 15.84 -1.44 -2.48
C LYS A 160 16.81 -0.24 -2.34
N PRO A 161 17.71 0.03 -3.30
CA PRO A 161 18.52 1.25 -3.30
C PRO A 161 17.69 2.53 -3.27
N SER A 162 16.59 2.58 -4.04
CA SER A 162 15.72 3.76 -4.07
C SER A 162 15.05 4.02 -2.72
N HIS A 163 14.55 2.97 -2.08
CA HIS A 163 13.93 3.00 -0.76
C HIS A 163 14.89 3.51 0.32
N GLU A 164 16.14 3.04 0.31
CA GLU A 164 17.18 3.49 1.24
C GLU A 164 17.57 4.94 0.99
N LEU A 165 17.75 5.32 -0.28
CA LEU A 165 18.07 6.69 -0.64
C LEU A 165 16.99 7.66 -0.17
N LEU A 166 15.70 7.34 -0.37
CA LEU A 166 14.60 8.17 0.11
C LEU A 166 14.63 8.37 1.64
N GLN A 167 14.96 7.33 2.41
CA GLN A 167 15.08 7.45 3.87
C GLN A 167 16.24 8.36 4.27
N MET A 168 17.40 8.17 3.64
CA MET A 168 18.59 8.97 3.93
C MET A 168 18.41 10.43 3.54
N SER A 169 17.91 10.69 2.32
CA SER A 169 17.66 12.05 1.83
C SER A 169 16.61 12.76 2.68
N LEU A 170 15.51 12.10 3.03
CA LEU A 170 14.46 12.70 3.86
C LEU A 170 14.99 13.08 5.25
N ALA A 171 15.76 12.19 5.88
CA ALA A 171 16.39 12.46 7.18
C ALA A 171 17.36 13.66 7.11
N ALA A 172 18.18 13.73 6.06
CA ALA A 172 19.09 14.85 5.84
C ALA A 172 18.34 16.17 5.63
N HIS A 173 17.28 16.16 4.81
CA HIS A 173 16.49 17.37 4.53
C HIS A 173 15.69 17.83 5.76
N VAL A 174 15.22 16.92 6.62
CA VAL A 174 14.64 17.29 7.91
C VAL A 174 15.69 17.98 8.78
N LYS A 175 16.88 17.38 8.94
CA LYS A 175 17.96 17.98 9.75
C LYS A 175 18.38 19.36 9.22
N ASP A 176 18.51 19.52 7.90
CA ASP A 176 18.83 20.80 7.29
C ASP A 176 17.69 21.83 7.45
N GLY A 177 16.44 21.39 7.32
CA GLY A 177 15.27 22.22 7.61
C GLY A 177 15.31 22.78 9.03
N PHE A 178 15.66 21.95 10.02
CA PHE A 178 15.86 22.39 11.40
C PHE A 178 16.99 23.40 11.52
N ARG A 179 18.15 23.17 10.89
CA ARG A 179 19.26 24.14 10.86
C ARG A 179 18.81 25.51 10.34
N ILE A 180 17.99 25.55 9.29
CA ILE A 180 17.53 26.80 8.68
C ILE A 180 16.40 27.47 9.49
N HIS A 181 15.58 26.70 10.20
CA HIS A 181 14.31 27.19 10.76
C HIS A 181 14.24 27.23 12.28
N CYS A 182 15.23 26.71 13.01
CA CYS A 182 15.30 26.76 14.47
C CYS A 182 15.52 28.18 15.04
N GLY A 183 16.01 29.13 14.23
CA GLY A 183 16.23 30.51 14.66
C GLY A 183 17.51 30.73 15.47
N SER A 184 18.38 29.73 15.55
CA SER A 184 19.74 29.81 16.10
C SER A 184 20.77 29.66 14.99
N GLU A 185 21.94 30.27 15.14
CA GLU A 185 23.06 30.08 14.21
C GLU A 185 23.61 28.65 14.26
N ASP A 186 23.53 28.02 15.44
CA ASP A 186 23.97 26.65 15.67
C ASP A 186 22.79 25.76 16.10
N LEU A 187 22.59 24.68 15.34
CA LEU A 187 21.52 23.71 15.55
C LEU A 187 21.70 22.95 16.87
N ASP A 188 22.93 22.60 17.24
CA ASP A 188 23.21 21.79 18.43
C ASP A 188 22.97 22.61 19.72
N THR A 189 23.34 23.89 19.71
CA THR A 189 23.06 24.84 20.80
C THR A 189 21.57 25.04 21.03
N TRP A 190 20.80 25.21 19.94
CA TRP A 190 19.34 25.25 20.04
C TRP A 190 18.79 23.91 20.56
N ALA A 191 19.20 22.79 19.97
CA ALA A 191 18.68 21.49 20.33
C ALA A 191 18.91 21.14 21.81
N LEU A 192 20.06 21.50 22.39
CA LEU A 192 20.37 21.28 23.82
C LEU A 192 19.46 22.03 24.79
N SER A 193 18.95 23.20 24.38
CA SER A 193 18.13 24.08 25.23
C SER A 193 16.65 24.08 24.86
N ALA A 194 16.28 23.47 23.74
CA ALA A 194 14.91 23.43 23.25
C ALA A 194 13.97 22.68 24.20
N THR A 195 12.76 23.22 24.33
CA THR A 195 11.61 22.56 24.95
C THR A 195 10.82 21.73 23.93
N MET A 196 9.82 20.96 24.38
CA MET A 196 8.95 20.22 23.46
C MET A 196 8.09 21.18 22.62
N GLU A 197 7.69 22.31 23.21
CA GLU A 197 6.95 23.38 22.55
C GLU A 197 7.80 24.05 21.47
N ASP A 198 9.09 24.34 21.76
CA ASP A 198 10.02 24.86 20.75
C ASP A 198 10.20 23.89 19.58
N LEU A 199 10.34 22.59 19.90
CA LEU A 199 10.44 21.53 18.91
C LEU A 199 9.19 21.50 18.02
N ASP A 200 8.00 21.57 18.58
CA ASP A 200 6.74 21.59 17.82
C ASP A 200 6.62 22.80 16.89
N VAL A 201 7.02 23.99 17.36
CA VAL A 201 7.05 25.20 16.54
C VAL A 201 8.01 25.06 15.36
N VAL A 202 9.21 24.49 15.58
CA VAL A 202 10.18 24.30 14.51
C VAL A 202 9.74 23.21 13.54
N VAL A 203 9.17 22.10 14.02
CA VAL A 203 8.60 21.03 13.18
C VAL A 203 7.53 21.59 12.25
N GLU A 204 6.57 22.37 12.78
CA GLU A 204 5.51 22.98 11.97
C GLU A 204 6.08 23.93 10.92
N ARG A 205 7.08 24.75 11.29
CA ARG A 205 7.75 25.68 10.37
C ARG A 205 8.48 24.93 9.25
N VAL A 206 9.22 23.88 9.60
CA VAL A 206 9.92 23.01 8.65
C VAL A 206 8.92 22.36 7.70
N TYR A 207 7.85 21.76 8.24
CA TYR A 207 6.80 21.14 7.45
C TYR A 207 6.19 22.13 6.45
N ARG A 208 5.67 23.27 6.94
CA ARG A 208 5.01 24.27 6.10
C ARG A 208 5.89 24.86 5.02
N LYS A 209 7.19 25.04 5.28
CA LYS A 209 8.12 25.69 4.34
C LYS A 209 8.78 24.73 3.36
N LEU A 210 8.94 23.45 3.71
CA LEU A 210 9.78 22.52 2.95
C LEU A 210 9.09 21.22 2.50
N PHE A 211 7.89 20.92 3.01
CA PHE A 211 7.22 19.61 2.81
C PHE A 211 5.78 19.72 2.31
N THR A 212 5.31 20.90 1.90
CA THR A 212 3.92 21.12 1.46
C THR A 212 3.83 21.56 0.01
N THR A 213 2.68 21.30 -0.62
CA THR A 213 2.35 21.88 -1.93
C THR A 213 2.26 23.41 -1.85
N GLU A 214 1.77 23.95 -0.72
CA GLU A 214 1.70 25.40 -0.50
C GLU A 214 3.09 26.05 -0.56
N ALA A 215 4.13 25.43 0.01
CA ALA A 215 5.51 25.90 -0.12
C ALA A 215 5.97 25.93 -1.58
N LEU A 216 5.68 24.87 -2.33
CA LEU A 216 6.03 24.78 -3.75
C LEU A 216 5.33 25.87 -4.58
N ASP A 217 4.04 26.11 -4.32
CA ASP A 217 3.27 27.13 -5.03
C ASP A 217 3.80 28.53 -4.74
N LYS A 218 4.21 28.80 -3.49
CA LYS A 218 4.89 30.06 -3.12
C LYS A 218 6.21 30.24 -3.86
N LEU A 219 7.01 29.18 -4.01
CA LEU A 219 8.26 29.23 -4.77
C LEU A 219 8.00 29.49 -6.26
N ARG A 220 6.98 28.86 -6.84
CA ARG A 220 6.61 29.02 -8.26
C ARG A 220 6.03 30.39 -8.58
N ALA A 221 5.48 31.09 -7.60
CA ALA A 221 4.97 32.44 -7.75
C ALA A 221 6.08 33.51 -7.76
N LEU A 222 7.34 33.16 -7.43
CA LEU A 222 8.45 34.11 -7.45
C LEU A 222 8.84 34.49 -8.89
N PRO A 223 9.26 35.76 -9.14
CA PRO A 223 9.73 36.18 -10.46
C PRO A 223 10.95 35.40 -10.97
N HIS A 224 11.83 34.98 -10.05
CA HIS A 224 12.98 34.13 -10.34
C HIS A 224 12.76 32.75 -9.72
N ARG A 225 12.73 31.72 -10.57
CA ARG A 225 12.43 30.35 -10.18
C ARG A 225 13.70 29.54 -9.93
N ASP A 226 13.94 29.21 -8.66
CA ASP A 226 14.95 28.21 -8.28
C ASP A 226 14.38 26.80 -8.45
N ILE A 227 14.62 26.24 -9.64
CA ILE A 227 14.13 24.91 -10.01
C ILE A 227 14.70 23.81 -9.09
N THR A 228 15.91 24.00 -8.57
CA THR A 228 16.53 23.02 -7.66
C THR A 228 15.77 22.99 -6.34
N HIS A 229 15.49 24.16 -5.76
CA HIS A 229 14.71 24.27 -4.54
C HIS A 229 13.27 23.75 -4.72
N GLU A 230 12.61 24.08 -5.84
CA GLU A 230 11.29 23.54 -6.16
C GLU A 230 11.29 22.00 -6.19
N ASN A 231 12.28 21.39 -6.84
CA ASN A 231 12.42 19.94 -6.92
C ASN A 231 12.69 19.30 -5.55
N VAL A 232 13.45 19.96 -4.69
CA VAL A 232 13.70 19.50 -3.31
C VAL A 232 12.43 19.52 -2.47
N VAL A 233 11.63 20.59 -2.53
CA VAL A 233 10.33 20.66 -1.81
C VAL A 233 9.36 19.60 -2.32
N LEU A 234 9.33 19.39 -3.64
CA LEU A 234 8.51 18.33 -4.23
C LEU A 234 8.94 16.93 -3.77
N LEU A 235 10.25 16.65 -3.81
CA LEU A 235 10.82 15.39 -3.32
C LEU A 235 10.52 15.18 -1.84
N ASN A 236 10.69 16.22 -1.01
CA ASN A 236 10.42 16.19 0.42
C ASN A 236 8.98 15.79 0.73
N ARG A 237 8.02 16.48 0.09
CA ARG A 237 6.59 16.20 0.26
C ARG A 237 6.28 14.74 -0.09
N ASP A 238 6.71 14.30 -1.28
CA ASP A 238 6.37 12.98 -1.81
C ASP A 238 7.06 11.86 -1.01
N ALA A 239 8.33 12.06 -0.63
CA ALA A 239 9.08 11.15 0.22
C ALA A 239 8.50 11.04 1.63
N LEU A 240 7.99 12.15 2.20
CA LEU A 240 7.36 12.12 3.52
C LEU A 240 6.09 11.26 3.53
N TYR A 241 5.22 11.39 2.52
CA TYR A 241 4.06 10.51 2.36
C TYR A 241 4.48 9.05 2.20
N TYR A 242 5.49 8.78 1.38
CA TYR A 242 6.01 7.42 1.17
C TYR A 242 6.56 6.78 2.45
N ILE A 243 7.40 7.49 3.19
CA ILE A 243 7.94 6.97 4.46
C ILE A 243 6.83 6.81 5.49
N LYS A 244 5.84 7.71 5.50
CA LYS A 244 4.67 7.56 6.37
C LYS A 244 3.87 6.30 6.04
N PHE A 245 3.61 6.03 4.76
CA PHE A 245 2.97 4.80 4.28
C PHE A 245 3.72 3.55 4.74
N VAL A 246 5.03 3.48 4.50
CA VAL A 246 5.88 2.36 4.94
C VAL A 246 5.83 2.19 6.47
N SER A 247 5.87 3.28 7.22
CA SER A 247 5.82 3.24 8.69
C SER A 247 4.48 2.73 9.22
N ALA A 248 3.38 3.11 8.56
CA ALA A 248 2.02 2.70 8.90
C ALA A 248 1.83 1.20 8.66
N ILE A 249 2.31 0.71 7.51
CA ILE A 249 2.33 -0.72 7.18
C ILE A 249 3.09 -1.50 8.23
N LYS A 250 4.34 -1.13 8.54
CA LYS A 250 5.15 -1.84 9.54
C LYS A 250 4.44 -1.91 10.89
N LYS A 251 3.86 -0.79 11.36
CA LYS A 251 3.12 -0.70 12.63
C LYS A 251 1.84 -1.57 12.61
N GLY A 252 1.26 -1.83 11.44
CA GLY A 252 -0.02 -2.53 11.30
C GLY A 252 -1.23 -1.60 11.45
N ASP A 253 -1.09 -0.31 11.11
CA ASP A 253 -2.21 0.65 11.18
C ASP A 253 -2.78 0.90 9.79
N ILE A 254 -3.84 0.15 9.45
CA ILE A 254 -4.48 0.20 8.13
C ILE A 254 -5.21 1.53 7.91
N GLY A 255 -5.68 2.18 8.97
CA GLY A 255 -6.33 3.49 8.89
C GLY A 255 -5.36 4.56 8.41
N ARG A 256 -4.12 4.57 8.92
CA ARG A 256 -3.07 5.46 8.42
C ARG A 256 -2.66 5.17 6.98
N VAL A 257 -2.67 3.90 6.57
CA VAL A 257 -2.42 3.49 5.17
C VAL A 257 -3.48 4.11 4.26
N ILE A 258 -4.76 3.98 4.63
CA ILE A 258 -5.89 4.56 3.88
C ILE A 258 -5.77 6.08 3.77
N ASN A 259 -5.43 6.78 4.85
CA ASN A 259 -5.25 8.23 4.82
C ASN A 259 -4.20 8.68 3.79
N VAL A 260 -3.09 7.93 3.65
CA VAL A 260 -2.10 8.21 2.59
C VAL A 260 -2.64 7.87 1.20
N LEU A 261 -3.33 6.73 1.05
CA LEU A 261 -3.93 6.33 -0.23
C LEU A 261 -4.94 7.35 -0.76
N GLN A 262 -5.73 7.97 0.12
CA GLN A 262 -6.67 9.03 -0.25
C GLN A 262 -5.96 10.25 -0.88
N VAL A 263 -4.81 10.66 -0.34
CA VAL A 263 -4.01 11.75 -0.92
C VAL A 263 -3.34 11.32 -2.22
N TRP A 264 -2.79 10.10 -2.26
CA TRP A 264 -2.18 9.56 -3.48
C TRP A 264 -3.16 9.40 -4.63
N MET A 265 -4.41 9.03 -4.36
CA MET A 265 -5.47 9.00 -5.36
C MET A 265 -5.60 10.34 -6.07
N VAL A 266 -5.61 11.46 -5.33
CA VAL A 266 -5.65 12.81 -5.93
C VAL A 266 -4.35 13.13 -6.68
N MET A 267 -3.19 12.88 -6.07
CA MET A 267 -1.89 13.17 -6.67
C MET A 267 -1.67 12.45 -8.01
N MET A 268 -2.14 11.20 -8.12
CA MET A 268 -1.98 10.33 -9.28
C MET A 268 -2.95 10.65 -10.43
N ARG A 269 -3.90 11.59 -10.27
CA ARG A 269 -4.79 12.08 -11.34
C ARG A 269 -4.19 13.21 -12.18
N THR A 270 -3.04 13.74 -11.80
CA THR A 270 -2.38 14.84 -12.50
C THR A 270 -1.95 14.44 -13.93
N PRO A 271 -1.99 15.33 -14.94
CA PRO A 271 -1.54 15.00 -16.30
C PRO A 271 -0.12 14.39 -16.34
N LYS A 272 0.09 13.40 -17.21
CA LYS A 272 1.36 12.64 -17.36
C LYS A 272 1.77 11.80 -16.13
N THR A 273 0.82 11.44 -15.26
CA THR A 273 1.07 10.57 -14.10
C THR A 273 0.45 9.18 -14.26
N MET A 274 -0.28 8.69 -13.26
CA MET A 274 -0.69 7.30 -13.05
C MET A 274 -2.21 7.18 -12.89
N PRO A 275 -3.02 7.67 -13.86
CA PRO A 275 -4.47 7.80 -13.70
C PRO A 275 -5.17 6.47 -13.41
N LYS A 276 -4.69 5.36 -14.00
CA LYS A 276 -5.24 4.02 -13.73
C LYS A 276 -5.07 3.57 -12.27
N TYR A 277 -3.97 3.96 -11.63
CA TYR A 277 -3.76 3.66 -10.20
C TYR A 277 -4.66 4.54 -9.33
N ALA A 278 -4.84 5.81 -9.71
CA ALA A 278 -5.80 6.66 -9.03
C ALA A 278 -7.22 6.10 -9.10
N ASP A 279 -7.63 5.61 -10.28
CA ASP A 279 -8.95 5.01 -10.47
C ASP A 279 -9.08 3.73 -9.65
N ALA A 280 -8.09 2.84 -9.66
CA ALA A 280 -8.09 1.64 -8.83
C ALA A 280 -8.22 1.98 -7.33
N ILE A 281 -7.44 2.95 -6.83
CA ILE A 281 -7.55 3.39 -5.42
C ILE A 281 -8.93 3.98 -5.14
N PHE A 282 -9.42 4.86 -6.02
CA PHE A 282 -10.73 5.49 -5.87
C PHE A 282 -11.84 4.44 -5.81
N GLU A 283 -11.90 3.53 -6.78
CA GLU A 283 -12.90 2.47 -6.82
C GLU A 283 -12.84 1.58 -5.59
N THR A 284 -11.65 1.18 -5.16
CA THR A 284 -11.45 0.35 -3.97
C THR A 284 -11.94 1.05 -2.71
N LEU A 285 -11.53 2.31 -2.48
CA LEU A 285 -11.97 3.07 -1.30
C LEU A 285 -13.51 3.27 -1.29
N ARG A 286 -14.11 3.55 -2.45
CA ARG A 286 -15.57 3.69 -2.59
C ARG A 286 -16.31 2.39 -2.29
N ARG A 287 -15.79 1.24 -2.74
CA ARG A 287 -16.38 -0.06 -2.43
C ARG A 287 -16.32 -0.34 -0.92
N ILE A 288 -15.16 -0.08 -0.31
CA ILE A 288 -14.94 -0.30 1.13
C ILE A 288 -15.88 0.57 1.98
N ASP A 289 -16.14 1.82 1.60
CA ASP A 289 -17.03 2.71 2.35
C ASP A 289 -18.49 2.24 2.40
N ARG A 290 -18.91 1.37 1.48
CA ARG A 290 -20.26 0.78 1.45
C ARG A 290 -20.36 -0.55 2.18
N TYR A 291 -19.23 -1.14 2.56
CA TYR A 291 -19.24 -2.40 3.29
C TYR A 291 -19.85 -2.19 4.67
N ASP A 292 -20.60 -3.18 5.13
CA ASP A 292 -21.00 -3.26 6.54
C ASP A 292 -19.75 -3.11 7.44
N PRO A 293 -19.83 -2.44 8.59
CA PRO A 293 -18.65 -2.20 9.45
C PRO A 293 -17.83 -3.46 9.77
N VAL A 294 -18.49 -4.61 9.96
CA VAL A 294 -17.80 -5.89 10.21
C VAL A 294 -17.04 -6.33 8.97
N LEU A 295 -17.66 -6.20 7.81
CA LEU A 295 -17.11 -6.56 6.51
C LEU A 295 -15.94 -5.64 6.12
N LYS A 296 -16.09 -4.33 6.34
CA LYS A 296 -15.04 -3.32 6.14
C LYS A 296 -13.82 -3.65 6.99
N LYS A 297 -14.02 -3.91 8.28
CA LYS A 297 -12.93 -4.28 9.19
C LYS A 297 -12.26 -5.56 8.75
N PHE A 298 -13.03 -6.60 8.43
CA PHE A 298 -12.48 -7.88 7.96
C PHE A 298 -11.61 -7.70 6.72
N PHE A 299 -12.10 -7.00 5.69
CA PHE A 299 -11.37 -6.78 4.45
C PHE A 299 -10.06 -6.01 4.70
N LEU A 300 -10.16 -4.87 5.40
CA LEU A 300 -9.01 -4.00 5.67
C LEU A 300 -7.96 -4.66 6.58
N HIS A 301 -8.39 -5.42 7.59
CA HIS A 301 -7.47 -6.07 8.53
C HIS A 301 -6.74 -7.26 7.88
N ASN A 302 -7.18 -7.73 6.70
CA ASN A 302 -6.48 -8.75 5.91
C ASN A 302 -5.53 -8.16 4.84
N TRP A 303 -5.50 -6.84 4.63
CA TRP A 303 -4.50 -6.21 3.75
C TRP A 303 -3.08 -6.26 4.30
N LEU A 304 -2.94 -6.35 5.62
CA LEU A 304 -1.66 -6.40 6.31
C LEU A 304 -1.52 -7.72 7.07
N VAL A 305 -0.38 -8.38 6.89
CA VAL A 305 -0.06 -9.68 7.48
C VAL A 305 1.20 -9.58 8.33
N ASN A 306 1.26 -10.31 9.43
CA ASN A 306 2.40 -10.36 10.33
C ASN A 306 2.88 -11.81 10.54
N LEU A 307 3.94 -12.17 9.81
CA LEU A 307 4.49 -13.53 9.82
C LEU A 307 5.45 -13.81 10.99
N THR A 308 5.71 -12.83 11.85
CA THR A 308 6.65 -12.98 12.98
C THR A 308 5.97 -12.88 14.34
N GLY A 309 4.73 -12.37 14.39
CA GLY A 309 4.04 -12.06 15.64
C GLY A 309 4.68 -10.91 16.42
N ARG A 310 5.64 -10.17 15.83
CA ARG A 310 6.36 -9.09 16.51
C ARG A 310 5.76 -7.72 16.16
N PRO A 311 5.82 -6.75 17.08
CA PRO A 311 5.51 -5.36 16.75
C PRO A 311 6.35 -4.86 15.57
N TYR A 312 5.83 -3.89 14.82
CA TYR A 312 6.52 -3.26 13.68
C TYR A 312 6.96 -4.24 12.56
N SER A 313 6.32 -5.41 12.45
CA SER A 313 6.68 -6.48 11.50
C SER A 313 5.56 -6.85 10.53
N PHE A 314 4.52 -6.04 10.44
CA PHE A 314 3.47 -6.20 9.43
C PHE A 314 4.01 -5.90 8.02
N LYS A 315 3.40 -6.55 7.03
CA LYS A 315 3.68 -6.45 5.59
C LYS A 315 2.37 -6.44 4.81
N GLU A 316 2.43 -5.94 3.59
CA GLU A 316 1.37 -6.01 2.61
C GLU A 316 1.09 -7.47 2.25
N VAL A 317 -0.19 -7.86 2.17
CA VAL A 317 -0.59 -9.22 1.74
C VAL A 317 -0.13 -9.53 0.31
N ASP A 318 -0.16 -8.52 -0.57
CA ASP A 318 0.36 -8.64 -1.94
C ASP A 318 1.86 -8.96 -1.96
N LEU A 319 2.64 -8.29 -1.11
CA LEU A 319 4.08 -8.60 -0.96
C LEU A 319 4.31 -10.02 -0.40
N LEU A 320 3.42 -10.53 0.46
CA LEU A 320 3.47 -11.94 0.89
C LEU A 320 3.25 -12.88 -0.31
N GLN A 321 2.25 -12.59 -1.15
CA GLN A 321 1.96 -13.35 -2.36
C GLN A 321 3.14 -13.33 -3.35
N GLU A 322 3.82 -12.20 -3.52
CA GLU A 322 5.05 -12.12 -4.34
C GLU A 322 6.16 -13.02 -3.81
N HIS A 323 6.38 -13.05 -2.49
CA HIS A 323 7.37 -13.95 -1.88
C HIS A 323 7.01 -15.42 -2.08
N GLN A 324 5.73 -15.77 -1.94
CA GLN A 324 5.24 -17.14 -2.19
C GLN A 324 5.49 -17.54 -3.65
N ASN A 325 5.17 -16.66 -4.59
CA ASN A 325 5.45 -16.86 -6.01
C ASN A 325 6.94 -17.04 -6.30
N PHE A 326 7.80 -16.21 -5.70
CA PHE A 326 9.24 -16.32 -5.82
C PHE A 326 9.75 -17.67 -5.30
N TRP A 327 9.34 -18.07 -4.10
CA TRP A 327 9.75 -19.34 -3.50
C TRP A 327 9.31 -20.54 -4.34
N ALA A 328 8.05 -20.54 -4.80
CA ALA A 328 7.50 -21.62 -5.62
C ALA A 328 8.25 -21.76 -6.97
N LYS A 329 8.53 -20.63 -7.65
CA LYS A 329 9.07 -20.63 -9.01
C LYS A 329 10.59 -20.76 -9.06
N ILE A 330 11.30 -20.21 -8.07
CA ILE A 330 12.75 -20.05 -8.09
C ILE A 330 13.47 -20.99 -7.12
N ILE A 331 12.98 -21.09 -5.87
CA ILE A 331 13.69 -21.81 -4.80
C ILE A 331 13.31 -23.28 -4.75
N TYR A 332 12.01 -23.58 -4.71
CA TYR A 332 11.50 -24.93 -4.49
C TYR A 332 11.01 -25.62 -5.76
N ASN A 333 11.21 -25.00 -6.91
CA ASN A 333 10.84 -25.60 -8.19
C ASN A 333 11.74 -26.82 -8.49
N ALA A 334 11.14 -27.86 -9.07
CA ALA A 334 11.90 -29.00 -9.55
C ALA A 334 12.86 -28.57 -10.69
N LYS A 335 13.90 -29.37 -10.92
CA LYS A 335 14.86 -29.16 -12.03
C LYS A 335 14.61 -30.19 -13.13
N GLY A 336 14.90 -29.79 -14.37
CA GLY A 336 14.83 -30.67 -15.54
C GLY A 336 13.43 -31.28 -15.77
N SER A 337 13.39 -32.55 -16.11
CA SER A 337 12.18 -33.32 -16.43
C SER A 337 11.20 -33.46 -15.26
N ASN A 338 11.62 -33.19 -14.03
CA ASN A 338 10.76 -33.28 -12.85
C ASN A 338 9.87 -32.03 -12.65
N ARG A 339 10.04 -31.00 -13.49
CA ARG A 339 9.15 -29.83 -13.52
C ARG A 339 7.76 -30.25 -13.99
N SER A 340 6.85 -30.39 -13.05
CA SER A 340 5.47 -30.75 -13.30
C SER A 340 4.53 -29.93 -12.43
N TRP A 341 3.28 -29.80 -12.88
CA TRP A 341 2.22 -29.20 -12.08
C TRP A 341 1.96 -29.98 -10.79
N ASN A 342 2.07 -31.32 -10.81
CA ASN A 342 1.96 -32.14 -9.61
C ASN A 342 3.02 -31.78 -8.56
N TRP A 343 4.26 -31.56 -8.99
CA TRP A 343 5.32 -31.06 -8.11
C TRP A 343 4.98 -29.68 -7.55
N LEU A 344 4.58 -28.73 -8.41
CA LEU A 344 4.28 -27.37 -7.98
C LEU A 344 3.08 -27.32 -7.01
N SER A 345 2.06 -28.14 -7.25
CA SER A 345 0.88 -28.27 -6.42
C SER A 345 1.23 -28.80 -5.02
N MET A 346 2.07 -29.84 -4.94
CA MET A 346 2.56 -30.38 -3.66
C MET A 346 3.48 -29.40 -2.94
N ILE A 347 4.40 -28.74 -3.66
CA ILE A 347 5.43 -27.93 -3.01
C ILE A 347 4.86 -26.64 -2.45
N THR A 348 3.89 -26.02 -3.15
CA THR A 348 3.31 -24.73 -2.76
C THR A 348 2.68 -24.77 -1.38
N VAL A 349 1.95 -25.84 -1.02
CA VAL A 349 1.38 -26.01 0.32
C VAL A 349 2.42 -26.29 1.41
N CYS A 350 3.65 -26.69 1.03
CA CYS A 350 4.72 -27.05 1.96
C CYS A 350 5.77 -25.93 2.17
N ILE A 351 5.67 -24.82 1.45
CA ILE A 351 6.74 -23.79 1.38
C ILE A 351 7.17 -23.29 2.77
N PHE A 352 6.24 -22.96 3.66
CA PHE A 352 6.59 -22.43 4.98
C PHE A 352 7.24 -23.48 5.87
N THR A 353 6.69 -24.69 5.92
CA THR A 353 7.27 -25.81 6.67
C THR A 353 8.70 -26.10 6.21
N LEU A 354 8.92 -26.14 4.89
CA LEU A 354 10.25 -26.35 4.30
C LEU A 354 11.22 -25.22 4.67
N ARG A 355 10.76 -23.98 4.63
CA ARG A 355 11.56 -22.80 5.01
C ARG A 355 11.96 -22.85 6.47
N ASP A 356 11.04 -23.19 7.37
CA ASP A 356 11.30 -23.25 8.80
C ASP A 356 12.23 -24.41 9.15
N THR A 357 12.10 -25.54 8.45
CA THR A 357 13.04 -26.66 8.56
C THR A 357 14.44 -26.25 8.08
N MET A 358 14.56 -25.60 6.92
CA MET A 358 15.85 -25.10 6.41
C MET A 358 16.53 -24.14 7.39
N ARG A 359 15.77 -23.22 7.98
CA ARG A 359 16.28 -22.27 8.98
C ARG A 359 16.76 -22.96 10.25
N THR A 360 16.02 -23.97 10.70
CA THR A 360 16.39 -24.75 11.89
C THR A 360 17.73 -25.44 11.66
N VAL A 361 17.87 -26.15 10.53
CA VAL A 361 19.10 -26.85 10.16
C VAL A 361 20.30 -25.88 10.06
N GLN A 362 20.10 -24.72 9.45
CA GLN A 362 21.15 -23.70 9.29
C GLN A 362 21.59 -23.04 10.61
N ASN A 363 20.72 -23.00 11.63
CA ASN A 363 21.05 -22.42 12.93
C ASN A 363 21.70 -23.45 13.88
N THR A 364 21.58 -24.74 13.58
CA THR A 364 22.15 -25.84 14.37
C THR A 364 23.49 -26.38 13.88
N GLY A 365 23.99 -25.90 12.74
CA GLY A 365 25.32 -26.21 12.21
C GLY A 365 26.17 -24.96 12.18
#